data_AF-A0A068RHD9-F1
#
_entry.id   AF-A0A068RHD9-F1
#
_cell.length_a   1.000
_cell.length_b   1.000
_cell.length_c   1.000
_cell.angle_alpha   90.00
_cell.angle_beta   90.00
_cell.angle_gamma   90.00
#
_symmetry.space_group_name_H-M   'P 1'
#
loop_
_entity.id
_entity.type
_entity.pdbx_description
1 polymer ?
#
loop_
_entity_poly.entity_id
_entity_poly.type
_entity_poly.pdbx_seq_one_letter_code
_entity_poly.pdbx_strand_id
1 'polypeptide(L)'
;MRSDMEQQLSLIAMGKAPQRDVLEYFLDMFERKFAYFVKNIDAMDELFEATFSALAATGRPLSKCGKCKRYMKYIALKPNRLHCATCDETYSLPLNGNIKLYRELRCPLDDFELVLYSTGSKGTGYPICPYCYNHPPFEDIKKGMGCNHCLHPTCPHSMVTNAVGPCPESERETDPCQGRLVLDATSAPRWKLSCNECNIVTTFVDTIKHVSIVDELCEDCGGVILKAEFRENQNKPPVTGCIMCDDEMEALLQTRFARKSVRARRGKGKKGGRRRKGKFADPKMRKLYADMR
;
A
#
# COMPACT_ATOMS: atom_id res chain seq x y z
N MET A 1 27.04 23.46 -19.09
CA MET A 1 27.68 23.95 -17.85
C MET A 1 29.20 23.97 -17.95
N ARG A 2 29.88 22.83 -18.12
CA ARG A 2 31.36 22.82 -18.21
C ARG A 2 31.90 23.71 -19.35
N SER A 3 31.37 23.53 -20.55
CA SER A 3 31.77 24.35 -21.72
C SER A 3 31.45 25.85 -21.56
N ASP A 4 30.36 26.19 -20.87
CA ASP A 4 29.97 27.58 -20.59
C ASP A 4 30.90 28.22 -19.54
N MET A 5 31.29 27.47 -18.51
CA MET A 5 32.30 27.90 -17.54
C MET A 5 33.66 28.17 -18.21
N GLU A 6 34.10 27.31 -19.12
CA GLU A 6 35.35 27.50 -19.87
C GLU A 6 35.30 28.75 -20.80
N GLN A 7 34.12 29.05 -21.37
CA GLN A 7 33.91 30.28 -22.15
C GLN A 7 33.96 31.53 -21.26
N GLN A 8 33.31 31.53 -20.10
CA GLN A 8 33.35 32.64 -19.15
C GLN A 8 34.76 32.89 -18.61
N LEU A 9 35.53 31.84 -18.33
CA LEU A 9 36.93 31.94 -17.94
C LEU A 9 37.79 32.54 -19.07
N SER A 10 37.50 32.19 -20.32
CA SER A 10 38.17 32.79 -21.49
C SER A 10 37.85 34.28 -21.64
N LEU A 11 36.61 34.69 -21.35
CA LEU A 11 36.20 36.11 -21.36
C LEU A 11 36.86 36.93 -20.24
N ILE A 12 37.07 36.34 -19.06
CA ILE A 12 37.87 36.94 -17.99
C ILE A 12 39.32 37.14 -18.45
N ALA A 13 39.92 36.11 -19.06
CA ALA A 13 41.30 36.17 -19.55
C ALA A 13 41.49 37.23 -20.65
N MET A 14 40.46 37.50 -21.45
CA MET A 14 40.45 38.57 -22.46
C MET A 14 40.09 39.96 -21.89
N GLY A 15 39.83 40.07 -20.58
CA GLY A 15 39.41 41.32 -19.94
C GLY A 15 38.00 41.79 -20.30
N LYS A 16 37.18 40.92 -20.90
CA LYS A 16 35.82 41.23 -21.37
C LYS A 16 34.72 40.93 -20.34
N ALA A 17 35.06 40.25 -19.26
CA ALA A 17 34.14 39.96 -18.16
C ALA A 17 34.83 40.19 -16.80
N PRO A 18 34.18 40.86 -15.85
CA PRO A 18 34.70 41.01 -14.50
C PRO A 18 34.63 39.69 -13.73
N GLN A 19 35.74 39.34 -13.06
CA GLN A 19 35.86 38.09 -12.30
C GLN A 19 34.78 37.94 -11.22
N ARG A 20 34.42 39.03 -10.52
CA ARG A 20 33.42 38.99 -9.43
C ARG A 20 32.06 38.54 -9.92
N ASP A 21 31.58 39.12 -11.01
CA ASP A 21 30.23 38.85 -11.52
C ASP A 21 30.13 37.41 -12.03
N VAL A 22 31.18 36.90 -12.68
CA VAL A 22 31.26 35.50 -13.11
C VAL A 22 31.26 34.56 -11.90
N LEU A 23 32.03 34.89 -10.85
CA LEU A 23 32.07 34.09 -9.62
C LEU A 23 30.70 34.04 -8.92
N GLU A 24 30.05 35.19 -8.76
CA GLU A 24 28.75 35.31 -8.10
C GLU A 24 27.66 34.56 -8.86
N TYR A 25 27.67 34.65 -10.20
CA TYR A 25 26.78 33.88 -11.06
C TYR A 25 26.94 32.36 -10.89
N PHE A 26 28.18 31.86 -10.88
CA PHE A 26 28.41 30.42 -10.70
C PHE A 26 28.05 29.95 -9.27
N LEU A 27 28.33 30.76 -8.24
CA LEU A 27 27.94 30.45 -6.86
C LEU A 27 26.42 30.31 -6.71
N ASP A 28 25.64 31.27 -7.22
CA ASP A 28 24.16 31.19 -7.20
C ASP A 28 23.65 29.98 -7.98
N MET A 29 24.24 29.69 -9.15
CA MET A 29 23.88 28.50 -9.93
C MET A 29 24.17 27.19 -9.15
N PHE A 30 25.33 27.09 -8.48
CA PHE A 30 25.67 25.92 -7.67
C PHE A 30 24.78 25.80 -6.43
N GLU A 31 24.44 26.90 -5.77
CA GLU A 31 23.52 26.93 -4.63
C GLU A 31 22.13 26.41 -5.01
N ARG A 32 21.56 26.91 -6.12
CA ARG A 32 20.26 26.43 -6.62
C ARG A 32 20.29 24.96 -6.98
N LYS A 33 21.38 24.48 -7.58
CA LYS A 33 21.56 23.05 -7.87
C LYS A 33 21.68 22.23 -6.61
N PHE A 34 22.45 22.69 -5.64
CA PHE A 34 22.59 22.04 -4.35
C PHE A 34 21.23 21.92 -3.65
N ALA A 35 20.46 23.00 -3.57
CA ALA A 35 19.10 22.99 -3.02
C ALA A 35 18.17 22.00 -3.77
N TYR A 36 18.26 21.96 -5.10
CA TYR A 36 17.52 21.01 -5.92
C TYR A 36 17.91 19.55 -5.61
N PHE A 37 19.20 19.24 -5.51
CA PHE A 37 19.68 17.88 -5.22
C PHE A 37 19.35 17.46 -3.79
N VAL A 38 19.48 18.34 -2.80
CA VAL A 38 19.08 18.07 -1.41
C VAL A 38 17.58 17.77 -1.32
N LYS A 39 16.74 18.52 -2.05
CA LYS A 39 15.29 18.29 -2.08
C LYS A 39 14.90 16.97 -2.76
N ASN A 40 15.70 16.49 -3.71
CA ASN A 40 15.42 15.27 -4.48
C ASN A 40 16.41 14.15 -4.16
N ILE A 41 17.02 14.16 -2.98
CA ILE A 41 18.10 13.23 -2.63
C ILE A 41 17.62 11.78 -2.65
N ASP A 42 16.37 11.54 -2.24
CA ASP A 42 15.76 10.20 -2.28
C ASP A 42 15.67 9.62 -3.70
N ALA A 43 15.43 10.46 -4.71
CA ALA A 43 15.38 10.03 -6.11
C ALA A 43 16.80 9.79 -6.68
N MET A 44 17.78 10.56 -6.21
CA MET A 44 19.20 10.37 -6.50
C MET A 44 19.70 9.04 -5.90
N ASP A 45 19.36 8.78 -4.64
CA ASP A 45 19.70 7.56 -3.93
C ASP A 45 19.07 6.33 -4.60
N GLU A 46 17.81 6.42 -5.06
CA GLU A 46 17.16 5.35 -5.84
C GLU A 46 17.94 5.00 -7.13
N LEU A 47 18.45 6.01 -7.84
CA LEU A 47 19.21 5.83 -9.09
C LEU A 47 20.66 5.35 -8.84
N PHE A 48 21.31 5.86 -7.80
CA PHE A 48 22.67 5.48 -7.43
C PHE A 48 22.72 4.07 -6.83
N GLU A 49 21.74 3.68 -6.03
CA GLU A 49 21.61 2.29 -5.57
C GLU A 49 21.31 1.30 -6.70
N ALA A 50 20.77 1.77 -7.83
CA ALA A 50 20.59 0.95 -9.03
C ALA A 50 21.89 0.80 -9.86
N THR A 51 22.91 1.63 -9.63
CA THR A 51 24.14 1.67 -10.45
C THR A 51 25.42 1.26 -9.72
N PHE A 52 25.49 1.37 -8.38
CA PHE A 52 26.76 1.20 -7.64
C PHE A 52 26.98 -0.15 -6.95
N SER A 53 26.02 -1.08 -6.98
CA SER A 53 26.34 -2.49 -6.66
C SER A 53 26.71 -3.21 -7.95
N ALA A 54 27.41 -4.35 -7.88
CA ALA A 54 27.31 -5.33 -8.96
C ALA A 54 25.87 -5.92 -8.95
N LEU A 55 24.84 -5.11 -9.25
CA LEU A 55 23.42 -5.48 -9.19
C LEU A 55 23.11 -6.62 -10.16
N ALA A 56 23.78 -6.64 -11.31
CA ALA A 56 23.62 -7.71 -12.29
C ALA A 56 24.10 -9.07 -11.75
N ALA A 57 24.97 -9.11 -10.74
CA ALA A 57 25.49 -10.34 -10.14
C ALA A 57 24.81 -10.72 -8.81
N THR A 58 24.09 -9.77 -8.18
CA THR A 58 23.43 -9.98 -6.89
C THR A 58 21.93 -10.19 -7.07
N GLY A 59 21.35 -11.07 -6.27
CA GLY A 59 19.92 -11.39 -6.31
C GLY A 59 19.59 -12.70 -7.02
N ARG A 60 18.47 -13.30 -6.60
CA ARG A 60 17.97 -14.59 -7.09
C ARG A 60 16.89 -14.37 -8.15
N PRO A 61 16.83 -15.15 -9.24
CA PRO A 61 15.68 -15.15 -10.12
C PRO A 61 14.38 -15.35 -9.33
N LEU A 62 13.37 -14.50 -9.55
CA LEU A 62 12.09 -14.59 -8.83
C LEU A 62 10.88 -14.64 -9.75
N SER A 63 10.66 -13.62 -10.58
CA SER A 63 9.50 -13.51 -11.48
C SER A 63 9.93 -13.05 -12.87
N LYS A 64 9.15 -13.32 -13.92
CA LYS A 64 9.44 -12.89 -15.29
C LYS A 64 8.97 -11.46 -15.58
N CYS A 65 9.79 -10.73 -16.33
CA CYS A 65 9.45 -9.42 -16.87
C CYS A 65 8.36 -9.53 -17.94
N GLY A 66 7.35 -8.67 -17.90
CA GLY A 66 6.28 -8.67 -18.91
C GLY A 66 6.75 -8.23 -20.30
N LYS A 67 7.81 -7.41 -20.39
CA LYS A 67 8.36 -6.89 -21.65
C LYS A 67 9.16 -7.94 -22.42
N CYS A 68 10.19 -8.51 -21.80
CA CYS A 68 11.12 -9.45 -22.46
C CYS A 68 10.89 -10.92 -22.12
N LYS A 69 9.97 -11.23 -21.19
CA LYS A 69 9.66 -12.59 -20.68
C LYS A 69 10.84 -13.31 -20.02
N ARG A 70 11.96 -12.62 -19.74
CA ARG A 70 13.10 -13.16 -19.00
C ARG A 70 12.91 -12.98 -17.49
N TYR A 71 13.56 -13.84 -16.72
CA TYR A 71 13.55 -13.74 -15.26
C TYR A 71 14.21 -12.44 -14.80
N MET A 72 13.51 -11.73 -13.91
CA MET A 72 14.03 -10.63 -13.13
C MET A 72 14.67 -11.18 -11.85
N LYS A 73 15.73 -10.52 -11.40
CA LYS A 73 16.43 -10.84 -10.17
C LYS A 73 15.80 -10.06 -9.02
N TYR A 74 15.42 -10.77 -7.96
CA TYR A 74 15.02 -10.16 -6.71
C TYR A 74 16.25 -9.86 -5.87
N ILE A 75 16.42 -8.58 -5.57
CA ILE A 75 17.46 -8.06 -4.69
C ILE A 75 16.80 -7.79 -3.34
N ALA A 76 17.15 -8.60 -2.34
CA ALA A 76 16.56 -8.54 -1.00
C ALA A 76 17.17 -7.46 -0.11
N LEU A 77 18.31 -6.88 -0.51
CA LEU A 77 18.93 -5.76 0.18
C LEU A 77 17.96 -4.58 0.16
N LYS A 78 17.77 -3.91 1.30
CA LYS A 78 16.88 -2.75 1.38
C LYS A 78 17.46 -1.59 0.57
N PRO A 79 16.63 -0.85 -0.19
CA PRO A 79 15.24 -1.15 -0.53
C PRO A 79 15.13 -2.35 -1.48
N ASN A 80 14.23 -3.26 -1.16
CA ASN A 80 14.00 -4.48 -1.92
C ASN A 80 13.40 -4.15 -3.30
N ARG A 81 13.91 -4.78 -4.34
CA ARG A 81 13.57 -4.46 -5.74
C ARG A 81 13.72 -5.66 -6.67
N LEU A 82 13.08 -5.57 -7.83
CA LEU A 82 13.27 -6.50 -8.96
C LEU A 82 14.06 -5.80 -10.06
N HIS A 83 15.09 -6.45 -10.58
CA HIS A 83 15.87 -5.92 -11.69
C HIS A 83 15.84 -6.86 -12.89
N CYS A 84 15.52 -6.33 -14.06
CA CYS A 84 15.53 -7.04 -15.33
C CYS A 84 16.80 -6.73 -16.11
N ALA A 85 17.78 -7.64 -16.10
CA ALA A 85 19.05 -7.43 -16.79
C ALA A 85 18.93 -7.30 -18.33
N THR A 86 17.84 -7.81 -18.93
CA THR A 86 17.62 -7.72 -20.38
C THR A 86 17.03 -6.38 -20.80
N CYS A 87 16.16 -5.78 -19.97
CA CYS A 87 15.58 -4.46 -20.25
C CYS A 87 16.38 -3.33 -19.60
N ASP A 88 17.32 -3.68 -18.72
CA ASP A 88 18.05 -2.75 -17.84
C ASP A 88 17.10 -1.86 -17.00
N GLU A 89 16.00 -2.46 -16.54
CA GLU A 89 14.98 -1.76 -15.74
C GLU A 89 14.90 -2.32 -14.32
N THR A 90 14.64 -1.43 -13.37
CA THR A 90 14.52 -1.75 -11.95
C THR A 90 13.14 -1.33 -11.44
N TYR A 91 12.48 -2.23 -10.73
CA TYR A 91 11.14 -2.06 -10.16
C TYR A 91 11.22 -2.13 -8.65
N SER A 92 10.88 -1.03 -7.99
CA SER A 92 10.80 -0.95 -6.54
C SER A 92 9.66 -1.83 -6.02
N LEU A 93 9.82 -2.39 -4.83
CA LEU A 93 8.82 -3.23 -4.16
C LEU A 93 8.49 -2.66 -2.77
N PRO A 94 7.35 -3.03 -2.17
CA PRO A 94 7.02 -2.54 -0.84
C PRO A 94 8.02 -2.98 0.21
N LEU A 95 8.33 -2.04 1.10
CA LEU A 95 9.26 -2.21 2.20
C LEU A 95 8.62 -3.01 3.36
N ASN A 96 9.46 -3.47 4.28
CA ASN A 96 9.04 -4.05 5.56
C ASN A 96 8.06 -5.24 5.45
N GLY A 97 8.23 -6.07 4.42
CA GLY A 97 7.49 -7.32 4.29
C GLY A 97 8.29 -8.39 3.57
N ASN A 98 7.66 -9.54 3.37
CA ASN A 98 8.22 -10.66 2.64
C ASN A 98 7.72 -10.64 1.20
N ILE A 99 8.64 -10.82 0.25
CA ILE A 99 8.33 -10.94 -1.18
C ILE A 99 8.58 -12.37 -1.63
N LYS A 100 7.56 -12.98 -2.24
CA LYS A 100 7.64 -14.30 -2.87
C LYS A 100 7.05 -14.26 -4.27
N LEU A 101 7.37 -15.25 -5.10
CA LEU A 101 6.70 -15.45 -6.37
C LEU A 101 5.22 -15.79 -6.10
N TYR A 102 4.29 -15.07 -6.73
CA TYR A 102 2.87 -15.34 -6.59
C TYR A 102 2.39 -16.30 -7.68
N ARG A 103 2.77 -17.57 -7.53
CA ARG A 103 2.56 -18.61 -8.56
C ARG A 103 3.20 -18.13 -9.89
N GLU A 104 2.71 -18.58 -11.03
CA GLU A 104 3.15 -18.09 -12.36
C GLU A 104 2.06 -17.24 -13.03
N LEU A 105 1.26 -16.56 -12.22
CA LEU A 105 0.18 -15.70 -12.70
C LEU A 105 0.74 -14.39 -13.23
N ARG A 106 0.09 -13.87 -14.29
CA ARG A 106 0.49 -12.65 -14.97
C ARG A 106 -0.57 -11.57 -14.84
N CYS A 107 -0.12 -10.34 -14.79
CA CYS A 107 -1.01 -9.19 -14.90
C CYS A 107 -1.63 -9.14 -16.31
N PRO A 108 -2.95 -9.01 -16.46
CA PRO A 108 -3.59 -8.97 -17.78
C PRO A 108 -3.34 -7.66 -18.55
N LEU A 109 -2.76 -6.64 -17.89
CA LEU A 109 -2.46 -5.35 -18.51
C LEU A 109 -1.10 -5.32 -19.21
N ASP A 110 -0.10 -5.97 -18.61
CA ASP A 110 1.31 -5.78 -18.96
C ASP A 110 2.10 -7.11 -19.01
N ASP A 111 1.44 -8.24 -18.75
CA ASP A 111 2.00 -9.59 -18.68
C ASP A 111 3.13 -9.82 -17.67
N PHE A 112 3.39 -8.89 -16.74
CA PHE A 112 4.38 -9.14 -15.70
C PHE A 112 3.92 -10.27 -14.78
N GLU A 113 4.84 -11.18 -14.46
CA GLU A 113 4.56 -12.19 -13.44
C GLU A 113 4.45 -11.52 -12.06
N LEU A 114 3.38 -11.87 -11.35
CA LEU A 114 3.02 -11.25 -10.08
C LEU A 114 3.92 -11.76 -8.95
N VAL A 115 4.18 -10.89 -7.98
CA VAL A 115 4.81 -11.24 -6.71
C VAL A 115 3.82 -11.04 -5.56
N LEU A 116 3.99 -11.80 -4.48
CA LEU A 116 3.17 -11.72 -3.29
C LEU A 116 3.92 -10.93 -2.23
N TYR A 117 3.32 -9.84 -1.76
CA TYR A 117 3.75 -9.16 -0.55
C TYR A 117 2.99 -9.70 0.65
N SER A 118 3.68 -9.87 1.78
CA SER A 118 3.03 -10.20 3.05
C SER A 118 3.80 -9.64 4.24
N THR A 119 3.09 -9.12 5.24
CA THR A 119 3.65 -8.69 6.54
C THR A 119 3.69 -9.82 7.58
N GLY A 120 3.33 -11.05 7.20
CA GLY A 120 3.37 -12.23 8.06
C GLY A 120 2.06 -13.04 8.04
N SER A 121 2.00 -14.09 8.87
CA SER A 121 0.88 -15.05 8.86
C SER A 121 -0.46 -14.44 9.28
N LYS A 122 -0.46 -13.45 10.17
CA LYS A 122 -1.66 -12.69 10.60
C LYS A 122 -1.73 -11.29 9.98
N GLY A 123 -0.73 -10.93 9.19
CA GLY A 123 -0.64 -9.61 8.56
C GLY A 123 -1.41 -9.53 7.25
N THR A 124 -1.32 -8.36 6.64
CA THR A 124 -1.79 -8.07 5.29
C THR A 124 -0.96 -8.85 4.27
N GLY A 125 -1.63 -9.34 3.23
CA GLY A 125 -1.00 -9.94 2.07
C GLY A 125 -1.80 -9.59 0.82
N TYR A 126 -1.10 -9.31 -0.27
CA TYR A 126 -1.74 -9.02 -1.55
C TYR A 126 -0.76 -9.25 -2.72
N PRO A 127 -1.26 -9.64 -3.91
CA PRO A 127 -0.45 -9.70 -5.12
C PRO A 127 -0.02 -8.32 -5.56
N ILE A 128 1.12 -8.25 -6.25
CA ILE A 128 1.70 -7.04 -6.79
C ILE A 128 2.18 -7.34 -8.20
N CYS A 129 1.74 -6.53 -9.15
CA CYS A 129 2.40 -6.42 -10.44
C CYS A 129 3.57 -5.43 -10.30
N PRO A 130 4.83 -5.86 -10.56
CA PRO A 130 5.99 -4.98 -10.46
C PRO A 130 5.86 -3.71 -11.32
N TYR A 131 5.27 -3.82 -12.52
CA TYR A 131 5.11 -2.67 -13.41
C TYR A 131 4.05 -1.70 -12.90
N CYS A 132 2.83 -2.18 -12.63
CA CYS A 132 1.74 -1.35 -12.09
C CYS A 132 2.07 -0.69 -10.73
N TYR A 133 2.88 -1.34 -9.88
CA TYR A 133 3.32 -0.75 -8.61
C TYR A 133 4.18 0.52 -8.81
N ASN A 134 5.02 0.52 -9.83
CA ASN A 134 5.95 1.61 -10.16
C ASN A 134 5.36 2.61 -11.16
N HIS A 135 4.45 2.13 -12.00
CA HIS A 135 3.77 2.87 -13.07
C HIS A 135 2.28 2.52 -13.06
N PRO A 136 1.51 3.00 -12.06
CA PRO A 136 0.07 2.77 -12.04
C PRO A 136 -0.57 3.32 -13.32
N PRO A 137 -1.43 2.54 -14.01
CA PRO A 137 -2.04 2.94 -15.27
C PRO A 137 -3.27 3.85 -15.08
N PHE A 138 -3.53 4.31 -13.84
CA PHE A 138 -4.71 5.09 -13.46
C PHE A 138 -4.27 6.45 -12.93
N GLU A 139 -4.89 7.53 -13.38
CA GLU A 139 -4.47 8.91 -13.09
C GLU A 139 -4.52 9.25 -11.58
N ASP A 140 -5.49 8.71 -10.85
CA ASP A 140 -5.70 9.00 -9.42
C ASP A 140 -4.80 8.18 -8.48
N ILE A 141 -4.01 7.24 -9.00
CA ILE A 141 -3.24 6.31 -8.19
C ILE A 141 -1.75 6.62 -8.25
N LYS A 142 -1.17 6.89 -7.07
CA LYS A 142 0.27 7.13 -6.91
C LYS A 142 1.06 5.81 -6.94
N LYS A 143 2.38 5.93 -7.14
CA LYS A 143 3.33 4.82 -6.97
C LYS A 143 3.07 4.10 -5.65
N GLY A 144 3.20 2.77 -5.64
CA GLY A 144 2.87 1.93 -4.49
C GLY A 144 1.61 1.09 -4.66
N MET A 145 0.99 1.09 -5.84
CA MET A 145 -0.27 0.38 -6.07
C MET A 145 -0.12 -1.14 -6.00
N GLY A 146 -0.74 -1.77 -5.01
CA GLY A 146 -0.94 -3.23 -4.98
C GLY A 146 -2.07 -3.67 -5.92
N CYS A 147 -2.12 -4.95 -6.31
CA CYS A 147 -3.22 -5.45 -7.16
C CYS A 147 -4.59 -5.26 -6.49
N ASN A 148 -4.65 -5.27 -5.16
CA ASN A 148 -5.84 -4.96 -4.35
C ASN A 148 -6.36 -3.50 -4.48
N HIS A 149 -5.63 -2.63 -5.18
CA HIS A 149 -6.06 -1.28 -5.58
C HIS A 149 -6.31 -1.15 -7.08
N CYS A 150 -6.00 -2.18 -7.86
CA CYS A 150 -6.18 -2.14 -9.30
C CYS A 150 -7.66 -1.99 -9.63
N LEU A 151 -7.97 -1.10 -10.58
CA LEU A 151 -9.32 -0.84 -11.06
C LEU A 151 -9.64 -1.59 -12.36
N HIS A 152 -8.73 -2.44 -12.83
CA HIS A 152 -8.93 -3.15 -14.10
C HIS A 152 -9.92 -4.31 -13.92
N PRO A 153 -11.02 -4.35 -14.69
CA PRO A 153 -12.08 -5.34 -14.50
C PRO A 153 -11.63 -6.76 -14.85
N THR A 154 -10.68 -6.93 -15.77
CA THR A 154 -10.18 -8.27 -16.14
C THR A 154 -9.11 -8.80 -15.20
N CYS A 155 -8.62 -7.99 -14.26
CA CYS A 155 -7.62 -8.44 -13.29
C CYS A 155 -8.32 -9.23 -12.18
N PRO A 156 -8.03 -10.53 -12.01
CA PRO A 156 -8.68 -11.38 -11.00
C PRO A 156 -8.26 -11.02 -9.57
N HIS A 157 -7.28 -10.13 -9.41
CA HIS A 157 -6.78 -9.64 -8.12
C HIS A 157 -7.16 -8.17 -7.88
N SER A 158 -7.97 -7.59 -8.77
CA SER A 158 -8.38 -6.19 -8.69
C SER A 158 -9.28 -5.95 -7.49
N MET A 159 -9.34 -4.69 -7.08
CA MET A 159 -10.34 -4.23 -6.12
C MET A 159 -11.75 -4.43 -6.67
N VAL A 160 -11.95 -4.21 -7.97
CA VAL A 160 -13.26 -4.31 -8.64
C VAL A 160 -13.86 -5.71 -8.52
N THR A 161 -13.03 -6.75 -8.62
CA THR A 161 -13.49 -8.14 -8.58
C THR A 161 -13.54 -8.72 -7.17
N ASN A 162 -12.72 -8.22 -6.24
CA ASN A 162 -12.55 -8.83 -4.92
C ASN A 162 -13.06 -7.97 -3.75
N ALA A 163 -13.50 -6.74 -3.97
CA ALA A 163 -14.01 -5.90 -2.89
C ALA A 163 -15.37 -6.39 -2.40
N VAL A 164 -15.49 -6.56 -1.10
CA VAL A 164 -16.71 -7.04 -0.43
C VAL A 164 -17.57 -5.87 0.06
N GLY A 165 -16.94 -4.78 0.51
CA GLY A 165 -17.67 -3.65 1.06
C GLY A 165 -16.76 -2.56 1.61
N PRO A 166 -17.33 -1.49 2.19
CA PRO A 166 -16.54 -0.47 2.87
C PRO A 166 -15.78 -1.08 4.05
N CYS A 167 -14.62 -0.49 4.36
CA CYS A 167 -13.88 -0.85 5.56
C CYS A 167 -14.76 -0.62 6.82
N PRO A 168 -14.76 -1.52 7.82
CA PRO A 168 -15.51 -1.31 9.07
C PRO A 168 -15.10 -0.04 9.85
N GLU A 169 -13.90 0.50 9.59
CA GLU A 169 -13.41 1.74 10.20
C GLU A 169 -13.68 2.98 9.34
N SER A 170 -14.49 2.85 8.29
CA SER A 170 -14.95 3.98 7.47
C SER A 170 -15.89 4.91 8.25
N GLU A 171 -16.57 4.41 9.29
CA GLU A 171 -17.49 5.20 10.12
C GLU A 171 -16.80 5.84 11.35
N ARG A 172 -15.47 5.83 11.43
CA ARG A 172 -14.76 6.49 12.54
C ARG A 172 -15.00 8.00 12.52
N GLU A 173 -15.29 8.57 13.68
CA GLU A 173 -15.44 10.03 13.87
C GLU A 173 -14.14 10.79 13.57
N THR A 174 -12.99 10.15 13.76
CA THR A 174 -11.67 10.71 13.50
C THR A 174 -10.92 9.83 12.52
N ASP A 175 -10.47 10.41 11.41
CA ASP A 175 -9.70 9.75 10.35
C ASP A 175 -10.40 8.48 9.79
N PRO A 176 -11.56 8.65 9.11
CA PRO A 176 -12.31 7.53 8.55
C PRO A 176 -11.51 6.84 7.44
N CYS A 177 -11.48 5.51 7.49
CA CYS A 177 -10.78 4.74 6.48
C CYS A 177 -11.55 4.82 5.14
N GLN A 178 -10.89 5.31 4.09
CA GLN A 178 -11.43 5.39 2.73
C GLN A 178 -11.27 4.07 1.95
N GLY A 179 -10.62 3.08 2.55
CA GLY A 179 -10.38 1.78 1.95
C GLY A 179 -11.62 0.89 1.88
N ARG A 180 -11.48 -0.18 1.11
CA ARG A 180 -12.47 -1.24 0.99
C ARG A 180 -11.91 -2.54 1.56
N LEU A 181 -12.82 -3.36 2.09
CA LEU A 181 -12.51 -4.71 2.53
C LEU A 181 -12.43 -5.61 1.28
N VAL A 182 -11.28 -6.25 1.06
CA VAL A 182 -10.99 -7.07 -0.12
C VAL A 182 -10.80 -8.52 0.29
N LEU A 183 -11.39 -9.45 -0.48
CA LEU A 183 -11.18 -10.87 -0.32
C LEU A 183 -9.78 -11.27 -0.80
N ASP A 184 -8.95 -11.69 0.14
CA ASP A 184 -7.62 -12.18 -0.13
C ASP A 184 -7.64 -13.70 -0.39
N ALA A 185 -7.67 -14.07 -1.66
CA ALA A 185 -7.56 -15.45 -2.12
C ALA A 185 -6.10 -15.99 -2.12
N THR A 186 -5.11 -15.14 -1.80
CA THR A 186 -3.69 -15.54 -1.82
C THR A 186 -3.33 -16.45 -0.65
N SER A 187 -4.12 -16.41 0.42
CA SER A 187 -3.83 -17.04 1.70
C SER A 187 -4.49 -18.41 1.89
N ALA A 188 -5.11 -18.98 0.85
CA ALA A 188 -5.64 -20.35 0.85
C ALA A 188 -4.61 -21.36 1.42
N PRO A 189 -4.99 -22.23 2.37
CA PRO A 189 -6.36 -22.54 2.80
C PRO A 189 -6.97 -21.59 3.84
N ARG A 190 -6.22 -20.59 4.33
CA ARG A 190 -6.69 -19.61 5.32
C ARG A 190 -7.15 -18.33 4.63
N TRP A 191 -8.39 -18.33 4.17
CA TRP A 191 -9.02 -17.17 3.55
C TRP A 191 -9.08 -15.97 4.50
N LYS A 192 -8.84 -14.78 3.95
CA LYS A 192 -8.80 -13.53 4.71
C LYS A 192 -9.58 -12.43 4.01
N LEU A 193 -10.03 -11.48 4.82
CA LEU A 193 -10.51 -10.19 4.37
C LEU A 193 -9.55 -9.14 4.91
N SER A 194 -8.98 -8.32 4.02
CA SER A 194 -8.05 -7.25 4.39
C SER A 194 -8.52 -5.93 3.81
N CYS A 195 -8.37 -4.85 4.58
CA CYS A 195 -8.53 -3.52 4.03
C CYS A 195 -7.34 -3.22 3.12
N ASN A 196 -7.59 -2.58 1.99
CA ASN A 196 -6.53 -2.15 1.10
C ASN A 196 -5.79 -0.89 1.61
N GLU A 197 -6.43 -0.06 2.43
CA GLU A 197 -5.85 1.19 2.93
C GLU A 197 -5.28 1.11 4.37
N CYS A 198 -5.98 0.41 5.28
CA CYS A 198 -5.60 0.34 6.69
C CYS A 198 -5.21 -1.08 7.14
N ASN A 199 -4.73 -1.22 8.37
CA ASN A 199 -4.22 -2.49 8.91
C ASN A 199 -5.29 -3.50 9.36
N ILE A 200 -6.54 -3.36 8.90
CA ILE A 200 -7.58 -4.33 9.25
C ILE A 200 -7.38 -5.60 8.46
N VAL A 201 -7.29 -6.70 9.17
CA VAL A 201 -7.29 -8.05 8.61
C VAL A 201 -8.15 -8.92 9.51
N THR A 202 -9.06 -9.67 8.91
CA THR A 202 -9.77 -10.77 9.58
C THR A 202 -9.58 -12.05 8.78
N THR A 203 -9.64 -13.19 9.46
CA THR A 203 -9.43 -14.52 8.86
C THR A 203 -10.66 -15.37 9.09
N PHE A 204 -11.05 -16.17 8.11
CA PHE A 204 -12.10 -17.16 8.29
C PHE A 204 -11.64 -18.28 9.24
N VAL A 205 -12.57 -18.94 9.91
CA VAL A 205 -12.30 -20.11 10.75
C VAL A 205 -11.68 -21.23 9.91
N ASP A 206 -10.79 -22.01 10.53
CA ASP A 206 -10.05 -23.08 9.84
C ASP A 206 -10.95 -24.20 9.29
N THR A 207 -12.24 -24.24 9.64
CA THR A 207 -13.24 -25.18 9.10
C THR A 207 -13.70 -24.83 7.68
N ILE A 208 -13.41 -23.63 7.19
CA ILE A 208 -13.70 -23.21 5.81
C ILE A 208 -12.63 -23.76 4.86
N LYS A 209 -13.08 -24.24 3.71
CA LYS A 209 -12.26 -24.75 2.59
C LYS A 209 -12.09 -23.67 1.52
N HIS A 210 -13.19 -23.03 1.14
CA HIS A 210 -13.26 -22.10 0.01
C HIS A 210 -14.20 -20.94 0.32
N VAL A 211 -13.84 -19.74 -0.12
CA VAL A 211 -14.70 -18.55 -0.06
C VAL A 211 -14.75 -17.95 -1.46
N SER A 212 -15.94 -17.70 -1.97
CA SER A 212 -16.15 -17.05 -3.25
C SER A 212 -17.10 -15.86 -3.11
N ILE A 213 -16.94 -14.90 -4.00
CA ILE A 213 -17.88 -13.79 -4.18
C ILE A 213 -19.04 -14.27 -5.05
N VAL A 214 -20.26 -13.88 -4.66
CA VAL A 214 -21.50 -14.08 -5.43
C VAL A 214 -21.85 -12.76 -6.09
N ASP A 215 -22.40 -12.80 -7.32
CA ASP A 215 -22.84 -11.62 -8.07
C ASP A 215 -24.20 -11.11 -7.56
N GLU A 216 -24.29 -10.92 -6.25
CA GLU A 216 -25.46 -10.43 -5.54
C GLU A 216 -25.04 -9.43 -4.46
N LEU A 217 -25.86 -8.41 -4.23
CA LEU A 217 -25.63 -7.37 -3.24
C LEU A 217 -26.62 -7.49 -2.09
N CYS A 218 -26.16 -7.20 -0.88
CA CYS A 218 -26.97 -7.14 0.32
C CYS A 218 -27.92 -5.93 0.26
N GLU A 219 -29.22 -6.17 0.48
CA GLU A 219 -30.26 -5.14 0.44
C GLU A 219 -30.09 -4.04 1.52
N ASP A 220 -29.51 -4.39 2.68
CA ASP A 220 -29.40 -3.47 3.82
C ASP A 220 -28.19 -2.53 3.73
N CYS A 221 -27.03 -3.03 3.28
CA CYS A 221 -25.76 -2.30 3.33
C CYS A 221 -25.07 -2.14 1.97
N GLY A 222 -25.60 -2.75 0.90
CA GLY A 222 -24.99 -2.73 -0.43
C GLY A 222 -23.66 -3.49 -0.54
N GLY A 223 -23.29 -4.25 0.50
CA GLY A 223 -22.11 -5.12 0.48
C GLY A 223 -22.31 -6.33 -0.42
N VAL A 224 -21.22 -6.84 -0.99
CA VAL A 224 -21.23 -8.03 -1.85
C VAL A 224 -21.44 -9.28 -1.01
N ILE A 225 -22.26 -10.20 -1.51
CA ILE A 225 -22.56 -11.47 -0.85
C ILE A 225 -21.40 -12.45 -1.06
N LEU A 226 -21.02 -13.14 0.01
CA LEU A 226 -20.01 -14.19 -0.02
C LEU A 226 -20.66 -15.56 0.14
N LYS A 227 -20.06 -16.57 -0.48
CA LYS A 227 -20.37 -17.98 -0.25
C LYS A 227 -19.17 -18.65 0.39
N ALA A 228 -19.37 -19.24 1.56
CA ALA A 228 -18.35 -19.97 2.32
C ALA A 228 -18.65 -21.47 2.31
N GLU A 229 -17.70 -22.26 1.80
CA GLU A 229 -17.79 -23.71 1.71
C GLU A 229 -16.95 -24.37 2.80
N PHE A 230 -17.54 -25.28 3.56
CA PHE A 230 -16.85 -25.99 4.63
C PHE A 230 -15.95 -27.11 4.07
N ARG A 231 -14.96 -27.50 4.87
CA ARG A 231 -14.19 -28.72 4.63
C ARG A 231 -15.11 -29.94 4.69
N GLU A 232 -14.77 -30.96 3.90
CA GLU A 232 -15.53 -32.21 3.78
C GLU A 232 -15.79 -32.88 5.14
N ASN A 233 -14.87 -32.74 6.10
CA ASN A 233 -15.01 -33.31 7.44
C ASN A 233 -16.07 -32.63 8.33
N GLN A 234 -16.61 -31.47 7.95
CA GLN A 234 -17.62 -30.76 8.73
C GLN A 234 -19.05 -31.22 8.41
N ASN A 235 -19.29 -31.84 7.25
CA ASN A 235 -20.63 -32.24 6.79
C ASN A 235 -21.69 -31.12 6.91
N LYS A 236 -21.30 -29.87 6.64
CA LYS A 236 -22.19 -28.70 6.69
C LYS A 236 -22.46 -28.17 5.28
N PRO A 237 -23.70 -27.74 4.97
CA PRO A 237 -23.98 -27.07 3.71
C PRO A 237 -23.23 -25.73 3.63
N PRO A 238 -22.94 -25.23 2.43
CA PRO A 238 -22.31 -23.92 2.26
C PRO A 238 -23.23 -22.82 2.80
N VAL A 239 -22.65 -21.82 3.48
CA VAL A 239 -23.38 -20.64 3.95
C VAL A 239 -23.15 -19.51 2.95
N THR A 240 -24.22 -18.79 2.62
CA THR A 240 -24.17 -17.66 1.69
C THR A 240 -24.82 -16.46 2.37
N GLY A 241 -24.10 -15.34 2.44
CA GLY A 241 -24.61 -14.16 3.12
C GLY A 241 -23.63 -12.98 3.12
N CYS A 242 -24.10 -11.86 3.64
CA CYS A 242 -23.30 -10.64 3.75
C CYS A 242 -22.42 -10.68 5.01
N ILE A 243 -21.14 -10.37 4.87
CA ILE A 243 -20.20 -10.38 6.01
C ILE A 243 -20.53 -9.34 7.11
N MET A 244 -21.31 -8.31 6.78
CA MET A 244 -21.63 -7.20 7.69
C MET A 244 -23.02 -7.32 8.33
N CYS A 245 -23.99 -7.91 7.62
CA CYS A 245 -25.38 -7.99 8.07
C CYS A 245 -25.79 -9.38 8.53
N ASP A 246 -25.17 -10.44 8.00
CA ASP A 246 -25.51 -11.82 8.32
C ASP A 246 -24.68 -12.33 9.50
N ASP A 247 -25.37 -12.65 10.60
CA ASP A 247 -24.75 -13.12 11.83
C ASP A 247 -24.12 -14.52 11.68
N GLU A 248 -24.64 -15.37 10.79
CA GLU A 248 -24.05 -16.69 10.51
C GLU A 248 -22.73 -16.54 9.76
N MET A 249 -22.68 -15.65 8.76
CA MET A 249 -21.45 -15.37 8.03
C MET A 249 -20.40 -14.65 8.88
N GLU A 250 -20.81 -13.69 9.72
CA GLU A 250 -19.88 -13.04 10.64
C GLU A 250 -19.30 -14.03 11.66
N ALA A 251 -20.09 -15.02 12.11
CA ALA A 251 -19.61 -16.05 13.03
C ALA A 251 -18.51 -16.95 12.43
N LEU A 252 -18.34 -16.96 11.10
CA LEU A 252 -17.25 -17.65 10.42
C LEU A 252 -15.93 -16.88 10.44
N LEU A 253 -15.90 -15.64 10.96
CA LEU A 253 -14.67 -14.87 11.16
C LEU A 253 -14.07 -15.12 12.54
N GLN A 254 -12.76 -15.36 12.59
CA GLN A 254 -12.02 -15.52 13.85
C GLN A 254 -12.03 -14.25 14.70
N THR A 255 -11.99 -13.09 14.04
CA THR A 255 -12.08 -11.77 14.66
C THR A 255 -13.31 -11.07 14.12
N ARG A 256 -14.29 -10.85 15.00
CA ARG A 256 -15.46 -10.05 14.66
C ARG A 256 -15.04 -8.61 14.46
N PHE A 257 -15.59 -7.98 13.43
CA PHE A 257 -15.52 -6.54 13.34
C PHE A 257 -16.29 -5.98 14.52
N ALA A 258 -15.71 -5.05 15.28
CA ALA A 258 -16.42 -4.44 16.38
C ALA A 258 -17.60 -3.65 15.82
N ARG A 259 -18.79 -4.26 15.72
CA ARG A 259 -20.03 -3.53 15.44
C ARG A 259 -20.18 -2.54 16.60
N LYS A 260 -19.99 -1.23 16.37
CA LYS A 260 -20.62 -0.26 17.26
C LYS A 260 -22.10 -0.48 17.08
N SER A 261 -22.73 -1.17 18.03
CA SER A 261 -24.17 -1.34 18.00
C SER A 261 -24.79 0.05 17.95
N VAL A 262 -25.28 0.47 16.78
CA VAL A 262 -26.22 1.58 16.69
C VAL A 262 -27.54 1.00 17.19
N ARG A 263 -27.60 0.70 18.49
CA ARG A 263 -28.87 0.61 19.18
C ARG A 263 -29.40 2.03 19.12
N ALA A 264 -30.25 2.29 18.14
CA ALA A 264 -31.18 3.40 18.16
C ALA A 264 -31.88 3.36 19.53
N ARG A 265 -31.38 4.16 20.49
CA ARG A 265 -32.00 4.34 21.79
C ARG A 265 -33.27 5.17 21.56
N ARG A 266 -34.30 4.49 21.07
CA ARG A 266 -35.69 4.91 21.22
C ARG A 266 -35.94 5.11 22.71
N GLY A 267 -36.38 6.32 23.06
CA GLY A 267 -36.23 6.87 24.39
C GLY A 267 -36.91 6.11 25.51
N LYS A 268 -36.35 6.29 26.71
CA LYS A 268 -37.14 6.34 27.95
C LYS A 268 -36.34 7.13 28.98
N GLY A 269 -36.84 8.30 29.32
CA GLY A 269 -36.22 9.16 30.33
C GLY A 269 -36.23 8.51 31.71
N LYS A 270 -35.22 8.83 32.52
CA LYS A 270 -35.40 9.04 33.95
C LYS A 270 -34.25 9.86 34.54
N LYS A 271 -34.67 10.83 35.34
CA LYS A 271 -33.92 11.81 36.13
C LYS A 271 -32.85 11.19 37.02
N GLY A 272 -31.78 11.95 37.26
CA GLY A 272 -31.25 12.13 38.61
C GLY A 272 -29.73 11.99 38.77
N GLY A 273 -29.07 13.06 39.22
CA GLY A 273 -27.99 12.93 40.21
C GLY A 273 -26.57 13.40 39.86
N ARG A 274 -26.29 14.67 40.18
CA ARG A 274 -25.08 15.22 40.86
C ARG A 274 -23.66 14.82 40.40
N ARG A 275 -22.97 15.86 39.88
CA ARG A 275 -21.60 16.38 40.22
C ARG A 275 -20.54 15.40 40.75
N ARG A 276 -19.38 15.35 40.09
CA ARG A 276 -18.06 15.70 40.68
C ARG A 276 -16.99 16.04 39.63
N LYS A 277 -16.00 16.81 40.07
CA LYS A 277 -15.08 17.72 39.36
C LYS A 277 -13.64 17.22 39.55
N GLY A 278 -12.74 17.45 38.58
CA GLY A 278 -11.26 17.50 38.75
C GLY A 278 -10.52 16.31 38.12
N LYS A 279 -9.80 16.48 37.00
CA LYS A 279 -8.43 17.03 36.81
C LYS A 279 -7.30 16.16 37.38
N PHE A 280 -6.51 15.58 36.47
CA PHE A 280 -5.05 15.49 36.61
C PHE A 280 -4.43 15.87 35.25
N ALA A 281 -3.91 17.09 35.18
CA ALA A 281 -3.00 17.56 34.14
C ALA A 281 -1.71 17.95 34.87
N ASP A 282 -0.59 17.48 34.34
CA ASP A 282 0.76 17.52 34.92
C ASP A 282 1.22 18.96 35.26
N PRO A 283 1.71 19.22 36.49
CA PRO A 283 2.18 20.54 36.94
C PRO A 283 3.37 21.14 36.17
N LYS A 284 4.08 20.41 35.31
CA LYS A 284 5.27 20.94 34.60
C LYS A 284 4.97 21.68 33.30
N MET A 285 3.78 21.53 32.71
CA MET A 285 3.43 22.14 31.42
C MET A 285 2.92 23.59 31.52
N ARG A 286 2.65 24.12 32.72
CA ARG A 286 2.02 25.44 32.88
C ARG A 286 2.99 26.62 32.94
N LYS A 287 4.30 26.36 33.07
CA LYS A 287 5.34 27.40 33.16
C LYS A 287 5.94 27.80 31.81
N LEU A 288 5.92 26.90 30.81
CA LEU A 288 6.50 27.13 29.48
C LEU A 288 5.67 28.07 28.58
N TYR A 289 4.36 28.17 28.83
CA TYR A 289 3.45 29.01 28.01
C TYR A 289 3.24 30.43 28.57
N ALA A 290 3.87 30.80 29.68
CA ALA A 290 3.75 32.12 30.28
C ALA A 290 4.87 33.09 29.83
N ASP A 291 6.01 32.58 29.37
CA ASP A 291 7.19 33.38 29.00
C ASP A 291 7.32 33.62 27.48
N MET A 292 6.27 33.30 26.69
CA MET A 292 6.21 33.52 25.23
C MET A 292 5.09 34.51 24.82
N ARG A 293 4.82 35.54 25.63
CA ARG A 293 3.99 36.69 25.25
C ARG A 293 4.63 38.00 25.66
#